data_AF-A0A3P9CC77-F1
#
_entry.id   AF-A0A3P9CC77-F1
#
_cell.length_a   1.000
_cell.length_b   1.000
_cell.length_c   1.000
_cell.angle_alpha   90.00
_cell.angle_beta   90.00
_cell.angle_gamma   90.00
#
_symmetry.space_group_name_H-M   'P 1'
#
loop_
_entity.id
_entity.type
_entity.pdbx_description
1 polymer ?
#
loop_
_entity_poly.entity_id
_entity_poly.type
_entity_poly.pdbx_seq_one_letter_code
_entity_poly.pdbx_strand_id
1 'polypeptide(L)'
;KSFDLTQSVIPGLVAVFVLVGTVFYFLLGSSGEKTKKLPVTLQDPTVKYPLPLIRKEEISHDTKKFRFGLPSASHILGLPVGQHVYLSAKVNGVLAVRAYTPVSNWSYSSGFVTYDMIKDHLPAASNDALIVLCGPAPMIQNACLPNLEKLGHRTENIFTY
;
A
#
# COMPACT_ATOMS: atom_id res chain seq x y z
N LYS A 1 -46.19 40.46 41.10
CA LYS A 1 -46.33 39.35 40.13
C LYS A 1 -45.50 39.71 38.89
N SER A 2 -44.20 39.42 38.92
CA SER A 2 -43.30 39.58 37.77
C SER A 2 -42.55 38.26 37.63
N PHE A 3 -43.31 37.21 37.38
CA PHE A 3 -42.83 35.87 37.10
C PHE A 3 -43.24 35.57 35.65
N ASP A 4 -42.39 34.83 34.94
CA ASP A 4 -42.76 34.02 33.77
C ASP A 4 -42.74 34.59 32.35
N LEU A 5 -42.06 35.71 32.05
CA LEU A 5 -41.74 35.99 30.63
C LEU A 5 -40.34 35.49 30.25
N THR A 6 -39.32 35.81 31.05
CA THR A 6 -37.94 35.35 30.80
C THR A 6 -37.77 33.84 31.02
N GLN A 7 -38.45 33.25 32.00
CA GLN A 7 -38.31 31.82 32.31
C GLN A 7 -38.96 30.89 31.26
N SER A 8 -39.99 31.36 30.55
CA SER A 8 -40.68 30.59 29.50
C SER A 8 -40.04 30.74 28.11
N VAL A 9 -39.43 31.88 27.81
CA VAL A 9 -38.92 32.19 26.45
C VAL A 9 -37.52 31.58 26.21
N ILE A 10 -36.67 31.52 27.24
CA ILE A 10 -35.31 30.96 27.15
C ILE A 10 -35.28 29.48 26.73
N PRO A 11 -36.04 28.55 27.35
CA PRO A 11 -36.02 27.14 26.94
C PRO A 11 -36.56 26.92 25.52
N GLY A 12 -37.53 27.74 25.08
CA GLY A 12 -38.04 27.71 23.72
C GLY A 12 -36.98 28.10 22.68
N LEU A 13 -36.22 29.17 22.94
CA LEU A 13 -35.12 29.59 22.06
C LEU A 13 -34.00 28.54 22.00
N VAL A 14 -33.59 27.97 23.13
CA VAL A 14 -32.56 26.91 23.16
C VAL A 14 -33.02 25.69 22.36
N ALA A 15 -34.27 25.26 22.51
CA ALA A 15 -34.81 24.14 21.75
C ALA A 15 -34.79 24.40 20.23
N VAL A 16 -35.12 25.63 19.80
CA VAL A 16 -35.04 26.04 18.39
C VAL A 16 -33.60 26.03 17.88
N PHE A 17 -32.64 26.55 18.65
CA PHE A 17 -31.22 26.53 18.25
C PHE A 17 -30.66 25.11 18.15
N VAL A 18 -31.05 24.20 19.03
CA VAL A 18 -30.63 22.78 18.97
C VAL A 18 -31.25 22.10 17.75
N LEU A 19 -32.53 22.36 17.44
CA LEU A 19 -33.18 21.82 16.24
C LEU A 19 -32.56 22.34 14.96
N VAL A 20 -32.30 23.65 14.87
CA VAL A 20 -31.65 24.25 13.70
C VAL A 20 -30.21 23.74 13.58
N GLY A 21 -29.47 23.65 14.68
CA GLY A 21 -28.11 23.14 14.69
C GLY A 21 -28.01 21.67 14.29
N THR A 22 -28.95 20.82 14.72
CA THR A 22 -29.00 19.40 14.35
C THR A 22 -29.40 19.21 12.89
N VAL A 23 -30.40 19.95 12.39
CA VAL A 23 -30.78 19.95 10.97
C VAL A 23 -29.63 20.47 10.11
N PHE A 24 -28.97 21.55 10.52
CA PHE A 24 -27.83 22.12 9.79
C PHE A 24 -26.63 21.17 9.80
N TYR A 25 -26.34 20.50 10.92
CA TYR A 25 -25.32 19.46 10.99
C TYR A 25 -25.65 18.26 10.08
N PHE A 26 -26.92 17.85 10.00
CA PHE A 26 -27.34 16.76 9.10
C PHE A 26 -27.29 17.19 7.62
N LEU A 27 -27.64 18.45 7.32
CA LEU A 27 -27.55 19.01 5.97
C LEU A 27 -26.09 19.23 5.52
N LEU A 28 -25.20 19.68 6.41
CA LEU A 28 -23.77 19.82 6.10
C LEU A 28 -23.02 18.49 6.17
N GLY A 29 -23.43 17.56 7.03
CA GLY A 29 -22.77 16.28 7.29
C GLY A 29 -23.02 15.22 6.22
N SER A 30 -23.92 15.45 5.26
CA SER A 30 -24.28 14.47 4.23
C SER A 30 -23.45 14.54 2.94
N SER A 31 -22.42 15.38 2.86
CA SER A 31 -21.50 15.35 1.72
C SER A 31 -20.41 14.32 1.93
N GLY A 32 -20.81 13.04 1.98
CA GLY A 32 -19.89 11.92 1.91
C GLY A 32 -19.16 11.95 0.57
N GLU A 33 -17.89 12.34 0.59
CA GLU A 33 -17.01 12.39 -0.57
C GLU A 33 -16.90 10.98 -1.17
N LYS A 34 -17.68 10.70 -2.21
CA LYS A 34 -17.64 9.42 -2.93
C LYS A 34 -16.33 9.38 -3.71
N THR A 35 -15.28 8.83 -3.10
CA THR A 35 -14.02 8.49 -3.77
C THR A 35 -14.34 7.62 -4.99
N LYS A 36 -14.16 8.20 -6.19
CA LYS A 36 -14.36 7.46 -7.45
C LYS A 36 -13.30 6.36 -7.52
N LYS A 37 -13.72 5.10 -7.34
CA LYS A 37 -12.82 3.95 -7.48
C LYS A 37 -12.27 3.92 -8.91
N LEU A 38 -10.95 3.96 -9.03
CA LEU A 38 -10.27 3.86 -10.33
C LEU A 38 -10.51 2.48 -10.93
N PRO A 39 -10.68 2.37 -12.26
CA PRO A 39 -10.90 1.08 -12.90
C PRO A 39 -9.67 0.18 -12.77
N VAL A 40 -9.91 -1.10 -12.46
CA VAL A 40 -8.87 -2.10 -12.18
C VAL A 40 -8.64 -2.98 -13.41
N THR A 41 -7.36 -3.18 -13.75
CA THR A 41 -6.95 -3.97 -14.92
C THR A 41 -7.03 -5.47 -14.65
N LEU A 42 -6.47 -5.95 -13.54
CA LEU A 42 -6.48 -7.38 -13.17
C LEU A 42 -7.78 -7.70 -12.43
N GLN A 43 -8.79 -8.19 -13.15
CA GLN A 43 -10.08 -8.53 -12.57
C GLN A 43 -10.17 -10.02 -12.23
N ASP A 44 -9.68 -10.87 -13.13
CA ASP A 44 -9.68 -12.33 -12.98
C ASP A 44 -8.23 -12.86 -13.01
N PRO A 45 -7.79 -13.63 -12.00
CA PRO A 45 -6.44 -14.18 -11.93
C PRO A 45 -6.14 -15.22 -13.03
N THR A 46 -7.15 -15.79 -13.66
CA THR A 46 -7.03 -16.87 -14.67
C THR A 46 -6.89 -16.31 -16.09
N VAL A 47 -7.31 -15.06 -16.29
CA VAL A 47 -7.37 -14.41 -17.61
C VAL A 47 -6.04 -13.70 -17.90
N LYS A 48 -5.56 -13.85 -19.15
CA LYS A 48 -4.37 -13.14 -19.63
C LYS A 48 -4.76 -11.79 -20.22
N TYR A 49 -4.20 -10.72 -19.68
CA TYR A 49 -4.41 -9.36 -20.16
C TYR A 49 -3.24 -8.93 -21.05
N PRO A 50 -3.44 -8.69 -22.36
CA PRO A 50 -2.39 -8.19 -23.23
C PRO A 50 -2.14 -6.71 -22.94
N LEU A 51 -0.98 -6.39 -22.37
CA LEU A 51 -0.57 -5.02 -22.09
C LEU A 51 0.56 -4.60 -23.05
N PRO A 52 0.43 -3.51 -23.81
CA PRO A 52 1.46 -3.09 -24.76
C PRO A 52 2.70 -2.60 -24.01
N LEU A 53 3.88 -2.95 -24.50
CA LEU A 53 5.13 -2.38 -24.01
C LEU A 53 5.23 -0.92 -24.48
N ILE A 54 5.23 0.03 -23.54
CA ILE A 54 5.34 1.47 -23.84
C ILE A 54 6.80 1.92 -23.80
N ARG A 55 7.58 1.41 -22.83
CA ARG A 55 8.98 1.84 -22.65
C ARG A 55 9.84 0.70 -22.18
N LYS A 56 11.05 0.64 -22.72
CA LYS A 56 12.15 -0.21 -22.26
C LYS A 56 13.32 0.69 -21.90
N GLU A 57 13.83 0.53 -20.69
CA GLU A 57 14.95 1.30 -20.16
C GLU A 57 16.03 0.31 -19.72
N GLU A 58 17.27 0.57 -20.12
CA GLU A 58 18.43 -0.25 -19.74
C GLU A 58 19.07 0.37 -18.51
N ILE A 59 19.05 -0.38 -17.40
CA ILE A 59 19.60 0.07 -16.11
C ILE A 59 21.06 -0.36 -15.99
N SER A 60 21.36 -1.58 -16.46
CA SER A 60 22.70 -2.16 -16.51
C SER A 60 22.77 -3.13 -17.69
N HIS A 61 23.96 -3.68 -17.96
CA HIS A 61 24.22 -4.66 -19.03
C HIS A 61 23.23 -5.85 -19.00
N ASP A 62 22.83 -6.29 -17.81
CA ASP A 62 21.93 -7.43 -17.57
C ASP A 62 20.51 -7.02 -17.12
N THR A 63 20.31 -5.76 -16.73
CA THR A 63 19.10 -5.31 -16.06
C THR A 63 18.33 -4.32 -16.92
N LYS A 64 17.08 -4.67 -17.24
CA LYS A 64 16.19 -3.86 -18.07
C LYS A 64 14.86 -3.62 -17.35
N LYS A 65 14.41 -2.38 -17.34
CA LYS A 65 13.12 -1.95 -16.79
C LYS A 65 12.12 -1.79 -17.92
N PHE A 66 11.01 -2.53 -17.83
CA PHE A 66 9.94 -2.50 -18.82
C PHE A 66 8.71 -1.81 -18.23
N ARG A 67 8.12 -0.90 -19.00
CA ARG A 67 6.87 -0.22 -18.65
C ARG A 67 5.80 -0.63 -19.65
N PHE A 68 4.77 -1.29 -19.14
CA PHE A 68 3.60 -1.69 -19.91
C PHE A 68 2.46 -0.68 -19.71
N GLY A 69 1.72 -0.42 -20.78
CA GLY A 69 0.54 0.42 -20.76
C GLY A 69 -0.65 -0.29 -20.17
N LEU A 70 -1.39 0.38 -19.30
CA LEU A 70 -2.71 -0.07 -18.89
C LEU A 70 -3.77 0.34 -19.92
N PRO A 71 -4.97 -0.27 -19.93
CA PRO A 71 -6.01 0.02 -20.92
C PRO A 71 -6.42 1.50 -21.00
N SER A 72 -6.28 2.26 -19.92
CA SER A 72 -6.46 3.71 -19.91
C SER A 72 -5.57 4.35 -18.84
N ALA A 73 -5.29 5.65 -18.97
CA ALA A 73 -4.44 6.42 -18.05
C ALA A 73 -4.99 6.48 -16.61
N SER A 74 -6.30 6.30 -16.41
CA SER A 74 -6.93 6.24 -15.09
C SER A 74 -6.97 4.83 -14.50
N HIS A 75 -6.59 3.80 -15.24
CA HIS A 75 -6.58 2.44 -14.70
C HIS A 75 -5.43 2.26 -13.70
N ILE A 76 -5.69 1.43 -12.70
CA ILE A 76 -4.65 0.85 -11.85
C ILE A 76 -4.50 -0.63 -12.18
N LEU A 77 -3.35 -1.20 -11.86
CA LEU A 77 -3.14 -2.64 -12.03
C LEU A 77 -4.06 -3.43 -11.09
N GLY A 78 -4.24 -2.94 -9.86
CA GLY A 78 -5.08 -3.56 -8.82
C GLY A 78 -4.47 -4.75 -8.12
N LEU A 79 -3.14 -4.78 -8.01
CA LEU A 79 -2.42 -5.85 -7.32
C LEU A 79 -2.31 -5.54 -5.81
N PRO A 80 -2.81 -6.39 -4.91
CA PRO A 80 -2.61 -6.23 -3.47
C PRO A 80 -1.14 -6.27 -3.08
N VAL A 81 -0.78 -5.68 -1.94
CA VAL A 81 0.58 -5.73 -1.40
C VAL A 81 0.99 -7.19 -1.15
N GLY A 82 2.22 -7.55 -1.53
CA GLY A 82 2.76 -8.90 -1.40
C GLY A 82 2.39 -9.86 -2.54
N GLN A 83 1.53 -9.45 -3.49
CA GLN A 83 1.19 -10.25 -4.67
C GLN A 83 2.12 -9.95 -5.85
N HIS A 84 2.15 -10.85 -6.83
CA HIS A 84 2.95 -10.73 -8.06
C HIS A 84 2.09 -11.06 -9.28
N VAL A 85 2.59 -10.75 -10.49
CA VAL A 85 1.93 -11.07 -11.76
C VAL A 85 2.74 -12.10 -12.55
N TYR A 86 2.07 -12.87 -13.40
CA TYR A 86 2.74 -13.74 -14.37
C TYR A 86 2.84 -13.05 -15.72
N LEU A 87 4.07 -12.92 -16.25
CA LEU A 87 4.29 -12.55 -17.64
C LEU A 87 4.46 -13.82 -18.46
N SER A 88 3.67 -13.95 -19.53
CA SER A 88 3.79 -15.03 -20.50
C SER A 88 4.23 -14.48 -21.85
N ALA A 89 5.32 -14.98 -22.39
CA ALA A 89 5.83 -14.61 -23.71
C ALA A 89 6.33 -15.86 -24.47
N LYS A 90 6.20 -15.85 -25.79
CA LYS A 90 6.84 -16.86 -26.64
C LYS A 90 8.30 -16.44 -26.88
N VAL A 91 9.25 -17.19 -26.34
CA VAL A 91 10.69 -16.98 -26.54
C VAL A 91 11.20 -18.18 -27.34
N ASN A 92 11.73 -17.95 -28.54
CA ASN A 92 12.20 -19.01 -29.44
C ASN A 92 11.14 -20.10 -29.73
N GLY A 93 9.87 -19.70 -29.87
CA GLY A 93 8.75 -20.63 -30.11
C GLY A 93 8.21 -21.34 -28.86
N VAL A 94 8.91 -21.27 -27.73
CA VAL A 94 8.49 -21.87 -26.45
C VAL A 94 7.75 -20.84 -25.61
N LEU A 95 6.61 -21.23 -25.03
CA LEU A 95 5.87 -20.38 -24.09
C LEU A 95 6.59 -20.34 -22.74
N ALA A 96 7.27 -19.23 -22.45
CA ALA A 96 7.86 -18.97 -21.15
C ALA A 96 6.88 -18.17 -20.28
N VAL A 97 6.64 -18.65 -19.06
CA VAL A 97 5.82 -17.96 -18.05
C VAL A 97 6.68 -17.72 -16.82
N ARG A 98 6.76 -16.47 -16.34
CA ARG A 98 7.59 -16.08 -15.19
C ARG A 98 6.83 -15.11 -14.30
N ALA A 99 7.01 -15.27 -12.99
CA ALA A 99 6.47 -14.37 -11.97
C ALA A 99 7.33 -13.10 -11.86
N TYR A 100 6.68 -11.95 -11.75
CA TYR A 100 7.32 -10.65 -11.51
C TYR A 100 6.48 -9.83 -10.54
N THR A 101 7.13 -9.13 -9.61
CA THR A 101 6.47 -8.15 -8.73
C THR A 101 6.64 -6.76 -9.35
N PRO A 102 5.57 -6.11 -9.82
CA PRO A 102 5.67 -4.78 -10.42
C PRO A 102 6.16 -3.75 -9.40
N VAL A 103 7.12 -2.92 -9.83
CA VAL A 103 7.69 -1.83 -9.00
C VAL A 103 6.97 -0.48 -9.20
N SER A 104 5.83 -0.47 -9.91
CA SER A 104 5.06 0.75 -10.16
C SER A 104 4.49 1.30 -8.85
N ASN A 105 4.63 2.61 -8.63
CA ASN A 105 4.13 3.32 -7.44
C ASN A 105 4.74 2.84 -6.10
N TRP A 106 5.97 2.29 -6.12
CA TRP A 106 6.72 2.02 -4.89
C TRP A 106 7.02 3.33 -4.16
N SER A 107 6.45 3.49 -2.97
CA SER A 107 6.58 4.70 -2.14
C SER A 107 7.72 4.63 -1.11
N TYR A 108 8.39 3.47 -1.00
CA TYR A 108 9.42 3.22 0.00
C TYR A 108 10.82 3.31 -0.60
N SER A 109 11.83 2.99 0.21
CA SER A 109 13.24 3.09 -0.14
C SER A 109 13.63 2.18 -1.32
N SER A 110 14.61 2.62 -2.11
CA SER A 110 15.23 1.86 -3.19
C SER A 110 16.73 1.70 -2.94
N GLY A 111 17.31 0.56 -3.33
CA GLY A 111 18.75 0.30 -3.19
C GLY A 111 19.03 -0.92 -2.31
N PHE A 112 20.00 -0.80 -1.41
CA PHE A 112 20.38 -1.85 -0.47
C PHE A 112 19.59 -1.74 0.83
N VAL A 113 19.43 -2.87 1.53
CA VAL A 113 18.86 -2.89 2.88
C VAL A 113 19.86 -2.27 3.86
N THR A 114 19.54 -1.08 4.39
CA THR A 114 20.39 -0.37 5.36
C THR A 114 19.87 -0.52 6.80
N TYR A 115 20.71 -0.15 7.76
CA TYR A 115 20.36 -0.12 9.18
C TYR A 115 19.12 0.75 9.45
N ASP A 116 19.08 1.98 8.92
CA ASP A 116 17.97 2.91 9.14
C ASP A 116 16.66 2.37 8.55
N MET A 117 16.71 1.72 7.38
CA MET A 117 15.53 1.08 6.79
C MET A 117 14.93 0.02 7.71
N ILE A 118 15.77 -0.85 8.27
CA ILE A 118 15.34 -1.90 9.18
C ILE A 118 14.77 -1.29 10.47
N LYS A 119 15.47 -0.29 11.03
CA LYS A 119 15.04 0.40 12.25
C LYS A 119 13.68 1.08 12.11
N ASP A 120 13.43 1.73 10.97
CA ASP A 120 12.23 2.54 10.77
C ASP A 120 11.01 1.71 10.34
N HIS A 121 11.22 0.55 9.70
CA HIS A 121 10.15 -0.25 9.09
C HIS A 121 9.90 -1.60 9.75
N LEU A 122 10.82 -2.13 10.57
CA LEU A 122 10.61 -3.37 11.32
C LEU A 122 10.18 -3.09 12.76
N PRO A 123 9.48 -4.04 13.40
CA PRO A 123 9.22 -3.95 14.83
C PRO A 123 10.52 -3.92 15.63
N ALA A 124 10.50 -3.19 16.75
CA ALA A 124 11.62 -3.17 17.68
C ALA A 124 11.91 -4.56 18.26
N ALA A 125 13.16 -4.81 18.66
CA ALA A 125 13.57 -6.07 19.27
C ALA A 125 12.75 -6.36 20.54
N SER A 126 12.08 -7.51 20.57
CA SER A 126 11.27 -8.01 21.68
C SER A 126 11.28 -9.54 21.67
N ASN A 127 11.00 -10.16 22.81
CA ASN A 127 10.83 -11.62 22.90
C ASN A 127 9.62 -12.11 22.10
N ASP A 128 8.63 -11.24 21.86
CA ASP A 128 7.40 -11.56 21.10
C ASP A 128 7.51 -11.23 19.60
N ALA A 129 8.62 -10.62 19.18
CA ALA A 129 8.83 -10.23 17.79
C ALA A 129 9.65 -11.30 17.06
N LEU A 130 9.05 -11.90 16.02
CA LEU A 130 9.67 -12.87 15.13
C LEU A 130 10.04 -12.19 13.81
N ILE A 131 11.31 -12.27 13.42
CA ILE A 131 11.77 -11.77 12.12
C ILE A 131 11.95 -12.95 11.17
N VAL A 132 11.20 -12.96 10.07
CA VAL A 132 11.29 -14.03 9.07
C VAL A 132 11.83 -13.44 7.77
N LEU A 133 12.97 -13.94 7.31
CA LEU A 133 13.70 -13.44 6.15
C LEU A 133 13.64 -14.46 5.02
N CYS A 134 13.21 -14.02 3.84
CA CYS A 134 13.33 -14.78 2.60
C CYS A 134 14.15 -13.98 1.60
N GLY A 135 14.95 -14.67 0.78
CA GLY A 135 15.66 -14.05 -0.34
C GLY A 135 17.06 -14.60 -0.55
N PRO A 136 17.81 -14.02 -1.50
CA PRO A 136 19.14 -14.49 -1.84
C PRO A 136 20.09 -14.46 -0.64
N ALA A 137 20.88 -15.53 -0.46
CA ALA A 137 21.83 -15.64 0.65
C ALA A 137 22.74 -14.39 0.82
N PRO A 138 23.25 -13.74 -0.24
CA PRO A 138 24.05 -12.52 -0.09
C PRO A 138 23.28 -11.36 0.54
N MET A 139 21.99 -11.21 0.26
CA MET A 139 21.16 -10.16 0.87
C MET A 139 20.98 -10.43 2.37
N ILE A 140 20.67 -11.68 2.72
CA ILE A 140 20.43 -12.09 4.10
C ILE A 140 21.71 -11.91 4.93
N GLN A 141 22.84 -12.47 4.45
CA GLN A 141 24.09 -12.52 5.21
C GLN A 141 24.81 -11.19 5.28
N ASN A 142 24.80 -10.38 4.20
CA ASN A 142 25.61 -9.17 4.15
C ASN A 142 24.84 -7.90 4.52
N ALA A 143 23.51 -7.91 4.41
CA ALA A 143 22.68 -6.71 4.66
C ALA A 143 21.71 -6.91 5.83
N CYS A 144 20.95 -8.00 5.88
CA CYS A 144 19.89 -8.14 6.89
C CYS A 144 20.45 -8.53 8.27
N LEU A 145 21.13 -9.68 8.38
CA LEU A 145 21.59 -10.22 9.67
C LEU A 145 22.48 -9.25 10.46
N PRO A 146 23.51 -8.62 9.87
CA PRO A 146 24.39 -7.71 10.62
C PRO A 146 23.67 -6.47 11.16
N ASN A 147 22.64 -6.00 10.45
CA ASN A 147 21.87 -4.83 10.87
C ASN A 147 20.83 -5.20 11.95
N LEU A 148 20.24 -6.39 11.88
CA LEU A 148 19.33 -6.91 12.91
C LEU A 148 20.06 -7.16 14.23
N GLU A 149 21.27 -7.71 14.19
CA GLU A 149 22.11 -7.89 15.39
C GLU A 149 22.45 -6.55 16.05
N LYS A 150 22.80 -5.53 15.25
CA LYS A 150 23.06 -4.16 15.76
C LYS A 150 21.83 -3.54 16.43
N LEU A 151 20.62 -3.88 15.98
CA LEU A 151 19.36 -3.44 16.57
C LEU A 151 18.93 -4.27 17.79
N GLY A 152 19.69 -5.32 18.14
CA GLY A 152 19.45 -6.15 19.32
C GLY A 152 18.45 -7.28 19.10
N HIS A 153 18.13 -7.64 17.84
CA HIS A 153 17.33 -8.83 17.57
C HIS A 153 18.14 -10.09 17.91
N ARG A 154 17.52 -10.99 18.68
CA ARG A 154 18.14 -12.25 19.10
C ARG A 154 18.11 -13.26 17.95
N THR A 155 19.20 -13.98 17.73
CA THR A 155 19.31 -14.95 16.63
C THR A 155 18.25 -16.05 16.73
N GLU A 156 17.84 -16.44 17.94
CA GLU A 156 16.74 -17.41 18.14
C GLU A 156 15.37 -16.95 17.60
N ASN A 157 15.18 -15.64 17.41
CA ASN A 157 13.95 -15.05 16.89
C ASN A 157 14.06 -14.65 15.42
N ILE A 158 15.13 -15.05 14.73
CA ILE A 158 15.37 -14.78 13.31
C ILE A 158 15.35 -16.10 12.54
N PHE A 159 14.41 -16.24 11.61
CA PHE A 159 14.26 -17.44 10.79
C PHE A 159 14.48 -17.10 9.32
N THR A 160 15.39 -17.81 8.67
CA THR A 160 15.71 -17.66 7.24
C THR A 160 15.26 -18.91 6.49
N TYR A 161 14.62 -18.74 5.33
CA TYR A 161 14.18 -19.85 4.48
C TYR A 161 14.36 -19.55 2.99
#